data_AF-M0KBR3-F1
#
_entry.id   AF-M0KBR3-F1
#
_cell.length_a   1.000
_cell.length_b   1.000
_cell.length_c   1.000
_cell.angle_alpha   90.00
_cell.angle_beta   90.00
_cell.angle_gamma   90.00
#
_symmetry.space_group_name_H-M   'P 1'
#
loop_
_entity.id
_entity.type
_entity.pdbx_description
1 polymer ?
#
loop_
_entity_poly.entity_id
_entity_poly.type
_entity_poly.pdbx_seq_one_letter_code
_entity_poly.pdbx_strand_id
1 'polypeptide(L)'
;MGATQTRGVPRDSLADVADSIETPTLALSQPKNYLGVPIAVLAPRDTGALVMGHLTSMAGAAKRGAYAFNLINDSGDVTDWCRGVLSSILTEFTPMEYLEELKSLKNTKGRFITQRPEWEQFGEAVTRQYPATSPIIDVLHRTGKVTLPELVTHLASQTPSLAESLFLKDAVVSENQAIGDLSLGDSSLYSGTGVCQFKSVLFHLGVLTSAGASTDYLHPPDQVWALEPTVSSGEWV
;
A
#
# COMPACT_ATOMS: atom_id res chain seq x y z
N MET A 1 7.84 55.84 37.25
CA MET A 1 9.03 55.13 36.75
C MET A 1 8.79 53.65 36.99
N GLY A 2 8.72 52.84 35.93
CA GLY A 2 8.44 51.40 36.00
C GLY A 2 7.09 50.99 35.37
N ALA A 3 6.99 51.05 34.04
CA ALA A 3 5.89 50.45 33.30
C ALA A 3 6.30 49.03 32.87
N THR A 4 5.54 48.04 33.32
CA THR A 4 5.74 46.61 33.04
C THR A 4 5.45 46.33 31.57
N GLN A 5 6.48 45.97 30.83
CA GLN A 5 6.42 45.60 29.42
C GLN A 5 5.80 44.20 29.30
N THR A 6 4.58 44.11 28.81
CA THR A 6 3.94 42.86 28.39
C THR A 6 4.65 42.36 27.13
N ARG A 7 5.44 41.31 27.29
CA ARG A 7 6.13 40.60 26.20
C ARG A 7 5.07 39.85 25.39
N GLY A 8 4.71 40.38 24.24
CA GLY A 8 3.85 39.71 23.27
C GLY A 8 4.47 38.38 22.86
N VAL A 9 3.72 37.30 23.04
CA VAL A 9 4.05 35.99 22.47
C VAL A 9 3.94 36.13 20.95
N PRO A 10 4.96 35.75 20.16
CA PRO A 10 4.85 35.76 18.71
C PRO A 10 3.76 34.77 18.28
N ARG A 11 2.73 35.27 17.60
CA ARG A 11 1.84 34.46 16.77
C ARG A 11 2.59 34.14 15.49
N ASP A 12 3.39 33.08 15.51
CA ASP A 12 3.84 32.36 14.32
C ASP A 12 4.44 31.03 14.74
N SER A 13 3.74 29.94 14.41
CA SER A 13 4.24 28.55 14.20
C SER A 13 3.06 27.56 14.17
N LEU A 14 2.03 27.87 13.38
CA LEU A 14 0.94 26.92 13.04
C LEU A 14 0.77 26.76 11.52
N ALA A 15 1.77 27.19 10.75
CA ALA A 15 1.90 26.84 9.34
C ALA A 15 3.10 25.89 9.20
N ASP A 16 2.88 24.79 8.48
CA ASP A 16 3.85 23.77 8.07
C ASP A 16 4.33 22.78 9.13
N VAL A 17 3.39 21.98 9.64
CA VAL A 17 3.64 20.53 9.70
C VAL A 17 2.76 19.93 8.61
N ALA A 18 3.22 19.98 7.36
CA ALA A 18 2.71 19.04 6.38
C ALA A 18 3.10 17.66 6.90
N ASP A 19 2.14 16.91 7.46
CA ASP A 19 2.35 15.52 7.87
C ASP A 19 3.04 14.80 6.71
N SER A 20 4.31 14.46 6.91
CA SER A 20 5.05 13.63 5.97
C SER A 20 4.47 12.23 6.06
N ILE A 21 3.60 11.88 5.11
CA ILE A 21 3.10 10.51 5.00
C ILE A 21 4.23 9.66 4.39
N GLU A 22 5.04 9.04 5.24
CA GLU A 22 5.91 7.95 4.81
C GLU A 22 5.05 6.72 4.48
N THR A 23 5.15 6.25 3.24
CA THR A 23 4.49 5.02 2.83
C THR A 23 5.51 3.88 2.71
N PRO A 24 5.40 2.81 3.52
CA PRO A 24 6.35 1.72 3.43
C PRO A 24 6.26 1.04 2.05
N THR A 25 7.40 0.93 1.36
CA THR A 25 7.45 0.28 0.05
C THR A 25 7.11 -1.21 0.14
N LEU A 26 6.20 -1.65 -0.73
CA LEU A 26 5.87 -3.07 -0.90
C LEU A 26 6.87 -3.75 -1.84
N ALA A 27 7.44 -4.88 -1.42
CA ALA A 27 8.47 -5.59 -2.19
C ALA A 27 7.95 -6.82 -2.94
N LEU A 28 6.68 -7.21 -2.72
CA LEU A 28 6.03 -8.40 -3.25
C LEU A 28 4.70 -8.03 -3.91
N SER A 29 4.39 -8.67 -5.04
CA SER A 29 3.19 -8.38 -5.85
C SER A 29 1.95 -9.14 -5.38
N GLN A 30 2.19 -10.28 -4.72
CA GLN A 30 1.13 -11.22 -4.37
C GLN A 30 0.63 -10.92 -2.95
N PRO A 31 -0.61 -10.44 -2.78
CA PRO A 31 -1.12 -10.03 -1.47
C PRO A 31 -1.11 -11.15 -0.44
N LYS A 32 -1.30 -12.41 -0.86
CA LYS A 32 -1.17 -13.60 0.01
C LYS A 32 0.11 -13.61 0.85
N ASN A 33 1.20 -13.03 0.31
CA ASN A 33 2.48 -13.00 1.00
C ASN A 33 2.49 -12.06 2.21
N TYR A 34 1.58 -11.10 2.27
CA TYR A 34 1.36 -10.22 3.42
C TYR A 34 0.21 -10.75 4.28
N LEU A 35 -0.91 -11.13 3.65
CA LEU A 35 -2.12 -11.62 4.33
C LEU A 35 -1.87 -12.90 5.15
N GLY A 36 -0.95 -13.75 4.71
CA GLY A 36 -0.57 -14.97 5.44
C GLY A 36 0.35 -14.74 6.63
N VAL A 37 0.98 -13.57 6.76
CA VAL A 37 1.88 -13.26 7.89
C VAL A 37 1.16 -13.31 9.24
N PRO A 38 0.02 -12.63 9.46
CA PRO A 38 -0.68 -12.72 10.74
C PRO A 38 -1.13 -14.16 11.05
N ILE A 39 -1.48 -14.96 10.03
CA ILE A 39 -1.81 -16.38 10.20
C ILE A 39 -0.59 -17.18 10.70
N ALA A 40 0.59 -16.91 10.14
CA ALA A 40 1.85 -17.50 10.59
C ALA A 40 2.26 -17.05 12.01
N VAL A 41 1.88 -15.85 12.44
CA VAL A 41 2.07 -15.37 13.82
C VAL A 41 1.14 -16.10 14.80
N LEU A 42 -0.09 -16.41 14.39
CA LEU A 42 -1.07 -17.13 15.22
C LEU A 42 -0.81 -18.64 15.33
N ALA A 43 0.02 -19.19 14.44
CA ALA A 43 0.39 -20.59 14.47
C ALA A 43 1.40 -20.89 15.59
N PRO A 44 1.36 -22.07 16.24
CA PRO A 44 2.25 -22.42 17.36
C PRO A 44 3.67 -22.84 16.91
N ARG A 45 4.22 -22.20 15.87
CA ARG A 45 5.53 -22.51 15.27
C ARG A 45 6.30 -21.23 14.95
N ASP A 46 7.58 -21.37 14.60
CA ASP A 46 8.40 -20.24 14.19
C ASP A 46 7.80 -19.51 12.96
N THR A 47 7.44 -18.25 13.14
CA THR A 47 6.79 -17.43 12.10
C THR A 47 7.67 -17.29 10.87
N GLY A 48 8.97 -17.09 11.04
CA GLY A 48 9.91 -16.92 9.93
C GLY A 48 9.93 -18.16 9.02
N ALA A 49 10.07 -19.34 9.62
CA ALA A 49 10.04 -20.61 8.94
C ALA A 49 8.70 -20.87 8.24
N LEU A 50 7.58 -20.52 8.88
CA LEU A 50 6.26 -20.64 8.27
C LEU A 50 6.10 -19.74 7.04
N VAL A 51 6.50 -18.47 7.14
CA VAL A 51 6.45 -17.53 6.00
C VAL A 51 7.32 -18.04 4.85
N MET A 52 8.54 -18.49 5.13
CA MET A 52 9.45 -19.05 4.12
C MET A 52 8.92 -20.32 3.46
N GLY A 53 8.30 -21.20 4.26
CA GLY A 53 7.78 -22.48 3.78
C GLY A 53 6.48 -22.38 2.97
N HIS A 54 5.65 -21.37 3.22
CA HIS A 54 4.28 -21.31 2.70
C HIS A 54 4.00 -20.11 1.80
N LEU A 55 4.66 -18.97 2.02
CA LEU A 55 4.30 -17.72 1.35
C LEU A 55 5.39 -17.28 0.37
N THR A 56 6.59 -17.01 0.89
CA THR A 56 7.70 -16.44 0.12
C THR A 56 9.02 -16.65 0.85
N SER A 57 10.12 -16.84 0.10
CA SER A 57 11.47 -16.90 0.69
C SER A 57 11.91 -15.58 1.34
N MET A 58 11.23 -14.46 1.04
CA MET A 58 11.56 -13.13 1.56
C MET A 58 10.77 -12.80 2.83
N ALA A 59 10.96 -13.56 3.91
CA ALA A 59 10.18 -13.39 5.14
C ALA A 59 10.24 -11.99 5.73
N GLY A 60 11.40 -11.33 5.71
CA GLY A 60 11.53 -9.95 6.19
C GLY A 60 10.70 -8.95 5.36
N ALA A 61 10.63 -9.14 4.05
CA ALA A 61 9.82 -8.29 3.17
C ALA A 61 8.32 -8.51 3.36
N ALA A 62 7.92 -9.78 3.53
CA ALA A 62 6.55 -10.13 3.89
C ALA A 62 6.13 -9.49 5.22
N LYS A 63 6.97 -9.58 6.26
CA LYS A 63 6.70 -8.98 7.57
C LYS A 63 6.57 -7.46 7.48
N ARG A 64 7.47 -6.77 6.76
CA ARG A 64 7.39 -5.31 6.56
C ARG A 64 6.12 -4.89 5.83
N GLY A 65 5.70 -5.61 4.80
CA GLY A 65 4.44 -5.32 4.12
C GLY A 65 3.23 -5.59 5.01
N ALA A 66 3.22 -6.68 5.78
CA ALA A 66 2.15 -6.96 6.73
C ALA A 66 2.03 -5.87 7.81
N TYR A 67 3.17 -5.34 8.28
CA TYR A 67 3.20 -4.16 9.14
C TYR A 67 2.62 -2.91 8.45
N ALA A 68 3.01 -2.65 7.20
CA ALA A 68 2.51 -1.51 6.42
C ALA A 68 0.98 -1.55 6.18
N PHE A 69 0.41 -2.74 6.16
CA PHE A 69 -1.03 -3.00 6.07
C PHE A 69 -1.73 -3.05 7.44
N ASN A 70 -1.04 -2.71 8.54
CA ASN A 70 -1.56 -2.76 9.91
C ASN A 70 -2.06 -4.17 10.33
N LEU A 71 -1.52 -5.24 9.72
CA LEU A 71 -1.85 -6.63 10.06
C LEU A 71 -1.12 -7.09 11.32
N ILE A 72 0.08 -6.55 11.52
CA ILE A 72 0.91 -6.77 12.70
C ILE A 72 1.45 -5.42 13.20
N ASN A 73 1.77 -5.34 14.49
CA ASN A 73 2.38 -4.16 15.11
C ASN A 73 3.93 -4.20 15.07
N ASP A 74 4.58 -3.19 15.66
CA ASP A 74 6.05 -3.08 15.73
C ASP A 74 6.74 -4.26 16.42
N SER A 75 6.07 -4.84 17.43
CA SER A 75 6.54 -6.06 18.12
C SER A 75 6.44 -7.31 17.23
N GLY A 76 5.67 -7.23 16.14
CA GLY A 76 5.38 -8.34 15.24
C GLY A 76 4.16 -9.18 15.64
N ASP A 77 3.36 -8.72 16.61
CA ASP A 77 2.12 -9.36 17.03
C ASP A 77 0.97 -8.95 16.11
N VAL A 78 0.01 -9.86 15.91
CA VAL A 78 -1.23 -9.53 15.15
C VAL A 78 -2.01 -8.44 15.88
N THR A 79 -2.35 -7.37 15.15
CA THR A 79 -3.13 -6.24 15.69
C THR A 79 -4.53 -6.67 16.09
N ASP A 80 -5.16 -5.95 17.02
CA ASP A 80 -6.54 -6.24 17.44
C ASP A 80 -7.52 -6.10 16.28
N TRP A 81 -7.30 -5.10 15.41
CA TRP A 81 -8.06 -4.95 14.18
C TRP A 81 -7.94 -6.20 13.30
N CYS A 82 -6.71 -6.65 13.01
CA CYS A 82 -6.49 -7.81 12.16
C CYS A 82 -7.05 -9.09 12.80
N ARG A 83 -6.95 -9.27 14.13
CA ARG A 83 -7.61 -10.39 14.84
C ARG A 83 -9.12 -10.36 14.67
N GLY A 84 -9.73 -9.17 14.81
CA GLY A 84 -11.15 -8.98 14.61
C GLY A 84 -11.58 -9.43 13.22
N VAL A 85 -10.89 -8.96 12.18
CA VAL A 85 -11.22 -9.32 10.80
C VAL A 85 -10.88 -10.78 10.49
N LEU A 86 -9.74 -11.30 10.96
CA LEU A 86 -9.41 -12.72 10.77
C LEU A 86 -10.42 -13.64 11.47
N SER A 87 -11.03 -13.23 12.59
CA SER A 87 -12.03 -14.08 13.25
C SER A 87 -13.31 -14.28 12.44
N SER A 88 -13.63 -13.41 11.47
CA SER A 88 -14.75 -13.60 10.56
C SER A 88 -14.42 -14.48 9.34
N ILE A 89 -13.13 -14.68 9.05
CA ILE A 89 -12.65 -15.45 7.89
C ILE A 89 -12.14 -16.83 8.32
N LEU A 90 -11.37 -16.88 9.42
CA LEU A 90 -10.81 -18.09 10.00
C LEU A 90 -11.85 -18.86 10.82
N THR A 91 -12.99 -19.17 10.21
CA THR A 91 -14.16 -19.78 10.89
C THR A 91 -14.08 -21.30 10.96
N GLU A 92 -13.43 -21.93 9.97
CA GLU A 92 -13.49 -23.40 9.78
C GLU A 92 -12.13 -24.11 9.87
N PHE A 93 -11.01 -23.40 9.65
CA PHE A 93 -9.68 -24.03 9.56
C PHE A 93 -8.69 -23.53 10.62
N THR A 94 -7.73 -24.39 10.94
CA THR A 94 -6.55 -24.04 11.72
C THR A 94 -5.63 -23.11 10.94
N PRO A 95 -4.79 -22.30 11.62
CA PRO A 95 -3.81 -21.44 10.94
C PRO A 95 -2.92 -22.18 9.93
N MET A 96 -2.57 -23.45 10.21
CA MET A 96 -1.74 -24.25 9.31
C MET A 96 -2.45 -24.63 8.01
N GLU A 97 -3.74 -24.97 8.07
CA GLU A 97 -4.53 -25.31 6.88
C GLU A 97 -4.67 -24.10 5.95
N TYR A 98 -4.90 -22.91 6.51
CA TYR A 98 -4.88 -21.67 5.73
C TYR A 98 -3.51 -21.37 5.11
N LEU A 99 -2.41 -21.63 5.81
CA LEU A 99 -1.07 -21.45 5.24
C LEU A 99 -0.80 -22.43 4.07
N GLU A 100 -1.23 -23.68 4.17
CA GLU A 100 -1.12 -24.64 3.06
C GLU A 100 -2.04 -24.25 1.89
N GLU A 101 -3.22 -23.69 2.17
CA GLU A 101 -4.10 -23.14 1.16
C GLU A 101 -3.45 -21.97 0.42
N LEU A 102 -2.90 -20.98 1.13
CA LEU A 102 -2.19 -19.85 0.51
C LEU A 102 -0.97 -20.30 -0.29
N LYS A 103 -0.26 -21.33 0.19
CA LYS A 103 0.87 -21.94 -0.53
C LYS A 103 0.42 -22.59 -1.85
N SER A 104 -0.77 -23.19 -1.88
CA SER A 104 -1.33 -23.77 -3.11
C SER A 104 -1.59 -22.72 -4.21
N LEU A 105 -1.73 -21.45 -3.82
CA LEU A 105 -1.86 -20.30 -4.74
C LEU A 105 -0.51 -19.81 -5.28
N LYS A 106 0.58 -20.55 -5.06
CA LYS A 106 1.87 -20.25 -5.67
C LYS A 106 1.82 -20.63 -7.15
N ASN A 107 2.26 -19.71 -8.02
CA ASN A 107 2.27 -19.86 -9.48
C ASN A 107 0.89 -20.00 -10.15
N THR A 108 -0.19 -19.76 -9.43
CA THR A 108 -1.52 -19.67 -10.03
C THR A 108 -1.64 -18.39 -10.83
N LYS A 109 -2.44 -18.44 -11.90
CA LYS A 109 -2.72 -17.29 -12.77
C LYS A 109 -4.02 -16.63 -12.33
N GLY A 110 -4.10 -15.31 -12.49
CA GLY A 110 -5.30 -14.52 -12.17
C GLY A 110 -5.20 -13.77 -10.85
N ARG A 111 -6.24 -13.00 -10.53
CA ARG A 111 -6.31 -12.19 -9.31
C ARG A 111 -6.48 -13.07 -8.08
N PHE A 112 -6.04 -12.57 -6.92
CA PHE A 112 -6.19 -13.32 -5.67
C PHE A 112 -7.67 -13.50 -5.33
N ILE A 113 -8.45 -12.42 -5.37
CA ILE A 113 -9.89 -12.47 -5.07
C ILE A 113 -10.70 -13.32 -6.05
N THR A 114 -10.25 -13.51 -7.30
CA THR A 114 -10.92 -14.42 -8.24
C THR A 114 -10.69 -15.89 -7.90
N GLN A 115 -9.52 -16.20 -7.32
CA GLN A 115 -9.18 -17.56 -6.90
C GLN A 115 -9.74 -17.89 -5.52
N ARG A 116 -9.98 -16.84 -4.72
CA ARG A 116 -10.42 -16.88 -3.33
C ARG A 116 -11.46 -15.79 -3.06
N PRO A 117 -12.68 -15.91 -3.62
CA PRO A 117 -13.74 -14.90 -3.43
C PRO A 117 -14.10 -14.67 -1.97
N GLU A 118 -13.97 -15.70 -1.13
CA GLU A 118 -14.19 -15.62 0.32
C GLU A 118 -13.23 -14.67 1.04
N TRP A 119 -12.12 -14.30 0.40
CA TRP A 119 -11.16 -13.31 0.89
C TRP A 119 -11.40 -11.88 0.37
N GLU A 120 -12.43 -11.64 -0.45
CA GLU A 120 -12.68 -10.34 -1.08
C GLU A 120 -12.87 -9.22 -0.05
N GLN A 121 -13.77 -9.42 0.92
CA GLN A 121 -14.02 -8.45 2.00
C GLN A 121 -12.77 -8.20 2.86
N PHE A 122 -11.95 -9.24 3.07
CA PHE A 122 -10.67 -9.08 3.76
C PHE A 122 -9.71 -8.22 2.95
N GLY A 123 -9.58 -8.55 1.67
CA GLY A 123 -8.74 -7.82 0.73
C GLY A 123 -9.09 -6.35 0.73
N GLU A 124 -10.38 -6.03 0.60
CA GLU A 124 -10.88 -4.66 0.68
C GLU A 124 -10.52 -3.98 2.00
N ALA A 125 -10.85 -4.60 3.14
CA ALA A 125 -10.57 -4.06 4.46
C ALA A 125 -9.06 -3.81 4.69
N VAL A 126 -8.21 -4.72 4.22
CA VAL A 126 -6.74 -4.59 4.30
C VAL A 126 -6.23 -3.50 3.39
N THR A 127 -6.76 -3.39 2.17
CA THR A 127 -6.29 -2.36 1.22
C THR A 127 -6.56 -0.96 1.78
N ARG A 128 -7.68 -0.77 2.50
CA ARG A 128 -8.02 0.49 3.20
C ARG A 128 -7.06 0.86 4.32
N GLN A 129 -6.37 -0.11 4.92
CA GLN A 129 -5.37 0.18 5.96
C GLN A 129 -4.08 0.78 5.38
N TYR A 130 -3.81 0.57 4.09
CA TYR A 130 -2.61 1.11 3.47
C TYR A 130 -2.79 2.61 3.17
N PRO A 131 -1.94 3.51 3.72
CA PRO A 131 -2.20 4.95 3.71
C PRO A 131 -2.39 5.55 2.31
N ALA A 132 -1.77 4.97 1.28
CA ALA A 132 -1.86 5.49 -0.07
C ALA A 132 -3.11 5.07 -0.85
N THR A 133 -3.88 4.10 -0.34
CA THR A 133 -4.99 3.52 -1.10
C THR A 133 -6.11 4.53 -1.32
N SER A 134 -6.64 5.15 -0.26
CA SER A 134 -7.77 6.08 -0.39
C SER A 134 -7.42 7.30 -1.27
N PRO A 135 -6.26 7.96 -1.10
CA PRO A 135 -5.88 9.07 -1.99
C PRO A 135 -5.82 8.69 -3.47
N ILE A 136 -5.38 7.47 -3.80
CA ILE A 136 -5.37 6.98 -5.19
C ILE A 136 -6.78 6.71 -5.69
N ILE A 137 -7.61 6.05 -4.89
CA ILE A 137 -9.02 5.78 -5.23
C ILE A 137 -9.75 7.11 -5.47
N ASP A 138 -9.54 8.10 -4.63
CA ASP A 138 -10.13 9.45 -4.77
C ASP A 138 -9.71 10.15 -6.06
N VAL A 139 -8.43 10.07 -6.42
CA VAL A 139 -7.96 10.60 -7.72
C VAL A 139 -8.66 9.88 -8.85
N LEU A 140 -8.66 8.55 -8.87
CA LEU A 140 -9.22 7.75 -9.96
C LEU A 140 -10.75 7.86 -10.06
N HIS A 141 -11.46 8.10 -8.97
CA HIS A 141 -12.89 8.41 -9.02
C HIS A 141 -13.18 9.73 -9.73
N ARG A 142 -12.35 10.75 -9.49
CA ARG A 142 -12.54 12.09 -10.09
C ARG A 142 -12.08 12.15 -11.54
N THR A 143 -11.01 11.45 -11.88
CA THR A 143 -10.35 11.57 -13.20
C THR A 143 -10.63 10.38 -14.10
N GLY A 144 -11.12 9.27 -13.55
CA GLY A 144 -11.28 8.02 -14.26
C GLY A 144 -9.92 7.33 -14.48
N LYS A 145 -9.74 6.81 -15.70
CA LYS A 145 -8.50 6.16 -16.11
C LYS A 145 -7.41 7.20 -16.39
N VAL A 146 -6.24 7.03 -15.78
CA VAL A 146 -5.06 7.90 -15.97
C VAL A 146 -3.78 7.10 -16.18
N THR A 147 -2.75 7.72 -16.72
CA THR A 147 -1.38 7.19 -16.78
C THR A 147 -0.64 7.44 -15.47
N LEU A 148 0.52 6.80 -15.27
CA LEU A 148 1.35 7.01 -14.07
C LEU A 148 1.80 8.49 -13.90
N PRO A 149 2.27 9.19 -14.96
CA PRO A 149 2.58 10.62 -14.86
C PRO A 149 1.38 11.44 -14.37
N GLU A 150 0.21 11.23 -14.97
CA GLU A 150 -1.02 11.95 -14.61
C GLU A 150 -1.46 11.64 -13.18
N LEU A 151 -1.39 10.37 -12.75
CA LEU A 151 -1.68 9.98 -11.37
C LEU A 151 -0.76 10.69 -10.38
N VAL A 152 0.54 10.72 -10.66
CA VAL A 152 1.54 11.38 -9.80
C VAL A 152 1.28 12.88 -9.76
N THR A 153 0.96 13.52 -10.89
CA THR A 153 0.59 14.95 -10.94
C THR A 153 -0.64 15.24 -10.09
N HIS A 154 -1.72 14.46 -10.24
CA HIS A 154 -2.95 14.65 -9.47
C HIS A 154 -2.78 14.39 -7.98
N LEU A 155 -1.95 13.41 -7.61
CA LEU A 155 -1.67 13.13 -6.22
C LEU A 155 -0.77 14.22 -5.62
N ALA A 156 0.25 14.66 -6.35
CA ALA A 156 1.16 15.71 -5.92
C ALA A 156 0.46 17.05 -5.70
N SER A 157 -0.62 17.37 -6.44
CA SER A 157 -1.38 18.61 -6.21
C SER A 157 -2.16 18.63 -4.90
N GLN A 158 -2.36 17.47 -4.26
CA GLN A 158 -3.11 17.34 -3.00
C GLN A 158 -2.20 16.95 -1.83
N THR A 159 -1.26 16.05 -2.09
CA THR A 159 -0.36 15.48 -1.07
C THR A 159 1.01 15.18 -1.72
N PRO A 160 1.86 16.20 -1.92
CA PRO A 160 3.18 16.05 -2.55
C PRO A 160 4.05 14.97 -1.89
N SER A 161 4.09 14.95 -0.55
CA SER A 161 4.90 13.99 0.23
C SER A 161 4.51 12.53 -0.03
N LEU A 162 3.21 12.26 -0.20
CA LEU A 162 2.70 10.94 -0.54
C LEU A 162 3.06 10.55 -1.99
N ALA A 163 2.95 11.49 -2.93
CA ALA A 163 3.31 11.23 -4.32
C ALA A 163 4.81 10.93 -4.46
N GLU A 164 5.65 11.67 -3.75
CA GLU A 164 7.09 11.43 -3.70
C GLU A 164 7.41 10.07 -3.07
N SER A 165 6.94 9.82 -1.84
CA SER A 165 7.29 8.61 -1.07
C SER A 165 6.84 7.32 -1.75
N LEU A 166 5.72 7.36 -2.47
CA LEU A 166 5.16 6.17 -3.11
C LEU A 166 5.75 5.88 -4.49
N PHE A 167 5.95 6.92 -5.31
CA PHE A 167 6.22 6.75 -6.74
C PHE A 167 7.65 7.09 -7.15
N LEU A 168 8.27 8.07 -6.51
CA LEU A 168 9.57 8.59 -6.93
C LEU A 168 10.71 7.89 -6.19
N LYS A 169 11.91 7.94 -6.75
CA LYS A 169 13.13 7.57 -6.02
C LYS A 169 13.50 8.69 -5.08
N ASP A 170 14.17 8.33 -3.99
CA ASP A 170 14.75 9.30 -3.05
C ASP A 170 15.63 10.33 -3.76
N ALA A 171 15.57 11.57 -3.28
CA ALA A 171 16.39 12.70 -3.75
C ALA A 171 16.20 13.10 -5.23
N VAL A 172 15.13 12.65 -5.89
CA VAL A 172 14.76 13.12 -7.24
C VAL A 172 14.11 14.51 -7.19
N VAL A 173 13.35 14.78 -6.13
CA VAL A 173 12.77 16.11 -5.88
C VAL A 173 13.75 16.89 -5.01
N SER A 174 14.24 18.03 -5.52
CA SER A 174 15.04 18.95 -4.71
C SER A 174 14.13 19.79 -3.81
N GLU A 175 14.63 20.28 -2.67
CA GLU A 175 13.86 21.05 -1.66
C GLU A 175 13.02 22.23 -2.25
N ASN A 176 13.44 22.81 -3.38
CA ASN A 176 12.77 23.95 -4.02
C ASN A 176 12.11 23.62 -5.37
N GLN A 177 11.95 22.35 -5.71
CA GLN A 177 11.38 21.92 -6.99
C GLN A 177 10.00 21.29 -6.77
N ALA A 178 8.99 21.74 -7.50
CA ALA A 178 7.69 21.06 -7.47
C ALA A 178 7.75 19.77 -8.31
N ILE A 179 7.02 18.73 -7.90
CA ILE A 179 6.88 17.48 -8.68
C ILE A 179 6.36 17.77 -10.11
N GLY A 180 5.52 18.79 -10.26
CA GLY A 180 4.98 19.22 -11.56
C GLY A 180 6.04 19.76 -12.54
N ASP A 181 7.22 20.15 -12.05
CA ASP A 181 8.33 20.63 -12.88
C ASP A 181 9.20 19.47 -13.41
N LEU A 182 8.97 18.24 -12.95
CA LEU A 182 9.70 17.06 -13.39
C LEU A 182 9.19 16.56 -14.74
N SER A 183 10.09 15.98 -15.54
CA SER A 183 9.70 15.24 -16.74
C SER A 183 9.17 13.85 -16.34
N LEU A 184 7.96 13.78 -15.81
CA LEU A 184 7.33 12.55 -15.31
C LEU A 184 7.17 11.44 -16.36
N GLY A 185 7.45 11.69 -17.64
CA GLY A 185 7.59 10.64 -18.64
C GLY A 185 8.87 9.80 -18.49
N ASP A 186 9.89 10.30 -17.78
CA ASP A 186 11.16 9.62 -17.58
C ASP A 186 11.05 8.53 -16.49
N SER A 187 11.27 7.28 -16.90
CA SER A 187 11.29 6.11 -16.02
C SER A 187 12.36 6.19 -14.93
N SER A 188 13.43 6.96 -15.16
CA SER A 188 14.56 7.08 -14.23
C SER A 188 14.16 7.69 -12.88
N LEU A 189 13.10 8.49 -12.86
CA LEU A 189 12.57 9.18 -11.68
C LEU A 189 11.82 8.26 -10.71
N TYR A 190 11.32 7.12 -11.20
CA TYR A 190 10.37 6.29 -10.45
C TYR A 190 11.04 5.16 -9.68
N SER A 191 10.51 4.88 -8.49
CA SER A 191 10.77 3.63 -7.77
C SER A 191 10.02 2.48 -8.46
N GLY A 192 10.53 2.01 -9.60
CA GLY A 192 9.81 1.05 -10.46
C GLY A 192 9.35 -0.21 -9.74
N THR A 193 10.15 -0.73 -8.79
CA THR A 193 9.72 -1.82 -7.92
C THR A 193 8.53 -1.43 -7.06
N GLY A 194 8.60 -0.34 -6.31
CA GLY A 194 7.50 0.09 -5.43
C GLY A 194 6.19 0.27 -6.20
N VAL A 195 6.25 0.99 -7.32
CA VAL A 195 5.09 1.25 -8.19
C VAL A 195 4.46 -0.05 -8.70
N CYS A 196 5.27 -0.93 -9.28
CA CYS A 196 4.75 -2.16 -9.89
C CYS A 196 4.22 -3.14 -8.83
N GLN A 197 4.89 -3.27 -7.68
CA GLN A 197 4.44 -4.16 -6.62
C GLN A 197 3.14 -3.66 -6.00
N PHE A 198 3.03 -2.38 -5.67
CA PHE A 198 1.82 -1.82 -5.09
C PHE A 198 0.63 -1.91 -6.06
N LYS A 199 0.81 -1.52 -7.32
CA LYS A 199 -0.23 -1.68 -8.35
C LYS A 199 -0.69 -3.13 -8.49
N SER A 200 0.24 -4.08 -8.44
CA SER A 200 -0.08 -5.51 -8.49
C SER A 200 -0.92 -5.95 -7.29
N VAL A 201 -0.59 -5.49 -6.08
CA VAL A 201 -1.38 -5.79 -4.88
C VAL A 201 -2.81 -5.28 -5.05
N LEU A 202 -2.98 -4.01 -5.45
CA LEU A 202 -4.30 -3.42 -5.68
C LEU A 202 -5.11 -4.18 -6.75
N PHE A 203 -4.47 -4.63 -7.83
CA PHE A 203 -5.11 -5.47 -8.84
C PHE A 203 -5.54 -6.84 -8.29
N HIS A 204 -4.66 -7.51 -7.54
CA HIS A 204 -4.96 -8.83 -6.98
C HIS A 204 -6.08 -8.77 -5.93
N LEU A 205 -6.24 -7.63 -5.26
CA LEU A 205 -7.31 -7.36 -4.29
C LEU A 205 -8.56 -6.73 -4.90
N GLY A 206 -8.63 -6.57 -6.23
CA GLY A 206 -9.84 -6.11 -6.91
C GLY A 206 -10.07 -4.60 -6.93
N VAL A 207 -9.06 -3.79 -6.59
CA VAL A 207 -9.17 -2.33 -6.64
C VAL A 207 -8.89 -1.80 -8.05
N LEU A 208 -7.91 -2.38 -8.75
CA LEU A 208 -7.48 -1.92 -10.08
C LEU A 208 -7.74 -2.94 -11.17
N THR A 209 -7.96 -2.42 -12.39
CA THR A 209 -8.21 -3.20 -13.59
C THR A 209 -7.02 -3.98 -14.14
N SER A 210 -5.80 -3.52 -13.86
CA SER A 210 -4.57 -4.16 -14.34
C SER A 210 -3.47 -4.18 -13.28
N ALA A 211 -2.64 -5.22 -13.33
CA ALA A 211 -1.47 -5.35 -12.46
C ALA A 211 -0.34 -4.37 -12.83
N GLY A 212 0.68 -4.30 -11.98
CA GLY A 212 1.95 -3.67 -12.32
C GLY A 212 2.66 -4.40 -13.46
N ALA A 213 3.34 -3.64 -14.31
CA ALA A 213 4.25 -4.20 -15.30
C ALA A 213 5.53 -4.76 -14.63
N SER A 214 6.40 -5.39 -15.42
CA SER A 214 7.75 -5.75 -14.95
C SER A 214 8.54 -4.50 -14.60
N THR A 215 9.32 -4.57 -13.52
CA THR A 215 10.18 -3.48 -13.01
C THR A 215 11.24 -3.05 -14.02
N ASP A 216 11.70 -3.98 -14.85
CA ASP A 216 12.82 -3.76 -15.78
C ASP A 216 12.42 -2.95 -17.03
N TYR A 217 11.11 -2.74 -17.22
CA TYR A 217 10.54 -2.09 -18.41
C TYR A 217 9.45 -1.09 -18.05
N LEU A 218 9.57 -0.41 -16.90
CA LEU A 218 8.64 0.63 -16.54
C LEU A 218 8.70 1.75 -17.58
N HIS A 219 7.68 1.87 -18.41
CA HIS A 219 7.43 3.03 -19.26
C HIS A 219 6.25 3.81 -18.68
N PRO A 220 6.48 4.93 -17.95
CA PRO A 220 5.43 5.61 -17.19
C PRO A 220 4.17 5.96 -18.01
N PRO A 221 4.28 6.48 -19.25
CA PRO A 221 3.09 6.77 -20.07
C PRO A 221 2.21 5.56 -20.38
N ASP A 222 2.77 4.35 -20.42
CA ASP A 222 2.01 3.12 -20.68
C ASP A 222 1.42 2.51 -19.41
N GLN A 223 1.83 3.00 -18.23
CA GLN A 223 1.32 2.51 -16.96
C GLN A 223 -0.03 3.12 -16.62
N VAL A 224 -1.09 2.48 -17.13
CA VAL A 224 -2.46 2.90 -16.90
C VAL A 224 -2.98 2.45 -15.54
N TRP A 225 -3.60 3.36 -14.79
CA TRP A 225 -4.33 3.13 -13.56
C TRP A 225 -5.81 3.40 -13.78
N ALA A 226 -6.65 2.44 -13.40
CA ALA A 226 -8.10 2.56 -13.49
C ALA A 226 -8.75 1.65 -12.45
N LEU A 227 -9.76 2.17 -11.75
CA LEU A 227 -10.54 1.41 -10.78
C LEU A 227 -11.34 0.30 -11.45
N GLU A 228 -11.50 -0.80 -10.73
CA GLU A 228 -12.53 -1.78 -11.06
C GLU A 228 -13.94 -1.16 -10.97
N PRO A 229 -14.87 -1.48 -11.88
CA PRO A 229 -16.22 -0.90 -11.88
C PRO A 229 -17.01 -1.15 -10.59
N THR A 230 -16.64 -2.18 -9.82
CA THR A 230 -17.26 -2.53 -8.54
C THR A 230 -16.79 -1.64 -7.38
N VAL A 231 -15.68 -0.93 -7.54
CA VAL A 231 -15.18 0.02 -6.53
C VAL A 231 -16.07 1.27 -6.61
N SER A 232 -16.96 1.44 -5.63
CA SER A 232 -17.92 2.53 -5.58
C SER A 232 -17.41 3.69 -4.73
N SER A 233 -17.73 4.94 -5.10
CA SER A 233 -17.27 6.12 -4.34
C SER A 233 -17.91 6.26 -2.94
N GLY A 234 -18.95 5.48 -2.63
CA GLY A 234 -19.74 5.59 -1.40
C GLY A 234 -19.29 4.67 -0.26
N GLU A 235 -18.41 3.71 -0.53
CA GLU A 235 -17.96 2.73 0.46
C GLU A 235 -16.59 3.05 1.06
N TRP A 236 -15.86 4.05 0.53
CA TRP A 236 -14.46 4.37 0.86
C TRP A 236 -14.25 5.68 1.64
N VAL A 237 -15.32 6.22 2.25
CA VAL A 237 -15.29 7.40 3.16
C VAL A 237 -15.23 6.96 4.62
#